data_AF-A0A1V5RJ19-F1
#
_entry.id   AF-A0A1V5RJ19-F1
#
_cell.length_a   1.000
_cell.length_b   1.000
_cell.length_c   1.000
_cell.angle_alpha   90.00
_cell.angle_beta   90.00
_cell.angle_gamma   90.00
#
_symmetry.space_group_name_H-M   'P 1'
#
loop_
_entity.id
_entity.type
_entity.pdbx_description
1 polymer ?
#
loop_
_entity_poly.entity_id
_entity_poly.type
_entity_poly.pdbx_seq_one_letter_code
_entity_poly.pdbx_strand_id
1 'polypeptide(L)' 'MLEQAGAGRAFRIVGRDELGGWWQVCCTADGGLGWIAAALVQVEGAVTDVPVVMGE' A
#
# COMPACT_ATOMS: atom_id res chain seq x y z
N MET A 1 12.08 6.02 -12.73
CA MET A 1 11.02 5.24 -13.41
C MET A 1 9.98 4.94 -12.34
N LEU A 2 8.81 5.60 -12.37
CA LEU A 2 7.74 5.25 -11.44
C LEU A 2 7.08 3.98 -11.97
N GLU A 3 7.21 2.88 -11.24
CA GLU A 3 6.48 1.65 -11.50
C GLU A 3 4.99 1.92 -11.28
N GLN A 4 4.21 1.91 -12.36
CA GLN A 4 2.75 1.97 -12.24
C GLN A 4 2.25 0.60 -11.77
N ALA A 5 1.49 0.57 -10.69
CA ALA A 5 0.67 -0.58 -10.34
C ALA A 5 -0.36 -0.81 -11.46
N GLY A 6 -0.04 -1.66 -12.44
CA GLY A 6 -0.97 -2.00 -13.52
C GLY A 6 -2.29 -2.54 -12.97
N ALA A 7 -3.41 -2.14 -13.58
CA ALA A 7 -4.74 -2.65 -13.24
C ALA A 7 -4.74 -4.19 -13.24
N GLY A 8 -5.20 -4.80 -12.14
CA GLY A 8 -5.23 -6.26 -11.94
C GLY A 8 -4.08 -6.83 -11.10
N ARG A 9 -3.13 -6.01 -10.61
CA ARG A 9 -2.12 -6.43 -9.63
C ARG A 9 -2.63 -6.20 -8.21
N ALA A 10 -2.72 -7.29 -7.44
CA ALA A 10 -2.98 -7.23 -6.01
C ALA A 10 -1.66 -7.17 -5.24
N PHE A 11 -1.56 -6.24 -4.28
CA PHE A 11 -0.43 -6.15 -3.38
C PHE A 11 -0.89 -6.40 -1.94
N ARG A 12 -0.02 -7.00 -1.12
CA ARG A 12 -0.30 -7.13 0.31
C ARG A 12 -0.03 -5.81 0.99
N ILE A 13 -1.06 -5.23 1.59
CA ILE A 13 -0.93 -4.10 2.49
C ILE A 13 -0.24 -4.59 3.77
N VAL A 14 0.83 -3.91 4.15
CA VAL A 14 1.61 -4.20 5.36
C VAL A 14 1.61 -3.04 6.35
N GLY A 15 1.16 -1.87 5.92
CA GLY A 15 1.08 -0.68 6.77
C GLY A 15 0.16 0.38 6.18
N ARG A 16 -0.13 1.39 7.00
CA ARG A 16 -0.86 2.59 6.57
C ARG A 16 -0.27 3.84 7.18
N ASP A 17 -0.47 4.96 6.53
CA ASP A 17 -0.11 6.26 7.09
C ASP A 17 -1.06 6.65 8.25
N GLU A 18 -0.60 7.55 9.12
CA GLU A 18 -1.35 8.05 10.28
C GLU A 18 -2.66 8.74 9.88
N LEU A 19 -2.65 9.41 8.73
CA LEU A 19 -3.81 10.12 8.18
C LEU A 19 -4.71 9.20 7.33
N GLY A 20 -4.30 7.94 7.11
CA GLY A 20 -5.01 6.99 6.26
C GLY A 20 -5.01 7.35 4.76
N GLY A 21 -4.17 8.30 4.35
CA GLY A 21 -4.06 8.72 2.95
C GLY A 21 -3.28 7.74 2.08
N TRP A 22 -2.46 6.89 2.70
CA TRP A 22 -1.53 5.99 2.02
C TRP A 22 -1.54 4.59 2.62
N TRP A 23 -1.42 3.60 1.76
CA TRP A 23 -1.14 2.20 2.12
C TRP A 23 0.29 1.87 1.79
N GLN A 24 1.00 1.30 2.75
CA GLN A 24 2.27 0.66 2.51
C GLN A 24 2.00 -0.76 2.04
N VAL A 25 2.52 -1.09 0.86
CA VAL A 25 2.41 -2.42 0.27
C VAL A 25 3.78 -3.07 0.18
N CYS A 26 3.79 -4.40 0.27
CA CYS A 26 5.00 -5.20 0.14
C CYS A 26 5.03 -5.93 -1.21
N CYS A 27 6.24 -6.32 -1.62
CA CYS A 27 6.55 -7.01 -2.86
C CYS A 27 6.11 -6.22 -4.10
N THR A 28 6.51 -4.95 -4.18
CA THR A 28 6.48 -4.22 -5.45
C THR A 28 7.37 -4.92 -6.48
N ALA A 29 7.40 -4.45 -7.74
CA ALA A 29 8.19 -5.10 -8.80
C ALA A 29 9.68 -5.29 -8.44
N ASP A 30 10.23 -4.38 -7.64
CA ASP A 30 11.60 -4.43 -7.10
C ASP A 30 11.76 -5.30 -5.84
N GLY A 31 10.70 -6.01 -5.42
CA GLY A 31 10.68 -6.81 -4.18
C GLY A 31 10.64 -5.97 -2.89
N GLY A 32 10.55 -4.64 -3.02
CA GLY A 32 10.58 -3.70 -1.91
C GLY A 32 9.21 -3.36 -1.34
N LEU A 33 9.24 -2.50 -0.32
CA LEU A 33 8.08 -1.80 0.20
C LEU A 33 7.80 -0.57 -0.66
N GLY A 34 6.53 -0.24 -0.85
CA GLY A 34 6.11 0.95 -1.58
C GLY A 34 4.86 1.56 -0.96
N TRP A 35 4.64 2.84 -1.24
CA TRP A 35 3.43 3.55 -0.83
C TRP A 35 2.49 3.74 -2.00
N ILE A 36 1.22 3.44 -1.79
CA ILE A 36 0.14 3.64 -2.77
C ILE A 36 -0.94 4.50 -2.13
N ALA A 37 -1.43 5.51 -2.86
CA ALA A 37 -2.49 6.37 -2.38
C ALA A 37 -3.78 5.57 -2.16
N ALA A 38 -4.37 5.70 -0.97
CA ALA A 38 -5.57 4.98 -0.58
C ALA A 38 -6.76 5.25 -1.51
N ALA A 39 -6.84 6.47 -2.05
CA ALA A 39 -7.90 6.88 -2.97
C ALA A 39 -7.86 6.17 -4.34
N LEU A 40 -6.75 5.50 -4.68
CA LEU A 40 -6.55 4.87 -6.00
C LEU A 40 -6.68 3.34 -5.96
N VAL A 41 -6.94 2.74 -4.79
CA VAL A 41 -6.98 1.30 -4.61
C VAL A 41 -8.31 0.82 -4.04
N GLN A 42 -8.75 -0.34 -4.50
CA GLN A 42 -9.79 -1.09 -3.83
C GLN A 42 -9.12 -2.01 -2.80
N VAL A 43 -9.47 -1.87 -1.53
CA VAL A 43 -8.99 -2.74 -0.46
C VAL A 43 -9.99 -3.88 -0.26
N GLU A 44 -9.51 -5.11 -0.25
CA GLU A 44 -10.30 -6.29 0.10
C GLU A 44 -9.79 -6.87 1.43
N GLY A 45 -10.70 -7.09 2.38
CA GLY A 45 -10.39 -7.64 3.71
C GLY A 45 -10.47 -6.66 4.87
N ALA A 46 -10.07 -7.11 6.06
CA ALA A 46 -10.14 -6.32 7.29
C ALA A 46 -8.95 -5.35 7.40
N VAL A 47 -9.22 -4.05 7.25
CA VAL A 47 -8.22 -2.98 7.30
C VAL A 47 -7.92 -2.48 8.72
N THR A 48 -8.67 -2.97 9.72
CA THR A 48 -8.51 -2.59 11.12
C THR A 48 -7.23 -3.11 11.76
N ASP A 49 -6.66 -4.19 11.23
CA ASP A 49 -5.43 -4.82 11.72
C ASP A 49 -4.15 -4.21 11.10
N VAL A 50 -4.30 -3.33 10.10
CA VAL A 50 -3.14 -2.74 9.41
C VAL A 50 -2.44 -1.75 10.35
N PRO A 51 -1.16 -1.97 10.69
CA PRO A 51 -0.44 -1.09 11.59
C PRO A 51 -0.18 0.27 10.93
N VAL A 52 -0.17 1.31 11.77
CA VAL A 52 0.21 2.65 11.33
C VAL A 52 1.74 2.71 11.28
N VAL A 53 2.28 3.09 10.13
CA VAL A 53 3.72 3.23 9.87
C VAL A 53 3.97 4.70 9.60
N MET A 54 4.73 5.35 10.50
CA MET A 54 5.28 6.68 10.22
C MET A 54 6.39 6.53 9.19
N GLY A 55 6.30 7.26 8.07
CA GLY A 55 7.43 7.40 7.17
C GLY A 55 8.53 8.19 7.88
N GLU A 56 9.66 7.54 8.16
CA GLU A 56 10.90 8.23 8.58
C GLU A 56 11.46 9.11 7.47
#